data_AF-A0A9P5VXJ1-F1
#
_entry.id   AF-A0A9P5VXJ1-F1
#
_cell.length_a   1.000
_cell.length_b   1.000
_cell.length_c   1.000
_cell.angle_alpha   90.00
_cell.angle_beta   90.00
_cell.angle_gamma   90.00
#
_symmetry.space_group_name_H-M   'P 1'
#
loop_
_entity.id
_entity.type
_entity.pdbx_description
1 polymer ?
#
loop_
_entity_poly.entity_id
_entity_poly.type
_entity_poly.pdbx_seq_one_letter_code
_entity_poly.pdbx_strand_id
1 'polypeptide(L)'
;MSSDTSSIESQIQLLVERLQTAKATLEQDQQSGAAWNEVANTFQSFADAAREESARTPIGESAAVSLIVSLEKLNKQQHAQVDIQAMRVFANICVDHGNESRLQK
;
A
#
# COMPACT_ATOMS: atom_id res chain seq x y z
N MET A 1 3.34 -25.73 -6.81
CA MET A 1 2.64 -24.45 -6.56
C MET A 1 3.57 -23.46 -5.84
N SER A 2 4.81 -23.27 -6.31
CA SER A 2 5.84 -22.51 -5.56
C SER A 2 6.36 -21.27 -6.29
N SER A 3 5.96 -21.04 -7.55
CA SER A 3 6.39 -19.86 -8.33
C SER A 3 5.65 -18.59 -7.94
N ASP A 4 4.39 -18.71 -7.55
CA ASP A 4 3.48 -17.56 -7.50
C ASP A 4 3.67 -16.73 -6.22
N THR A 5 3.94 -17.38 -5.08
CA THR A 5 4.21 -16.70 -3.80
C THR A 5 5.53 -15.92 -3.84
N SER A 6 6.59 -16.50 -4.42
CA SER A 6 7.89 -15.84 -4.60
C SER A 6 7.78 -14.57 -5.46
N SER A 7 6.89 -14.58 -6.46
CA SER A 7 6.64 -13.41 -7.32
C SER A 7 5.91 -12.29 -6.58
N ILE A 8 4.93 -12.62 -5.74
CA ILE A 8 4.15 -11.64 -4.96
C ILE A 8 5.03 -10.95 -3.92
N GLU A 9 5.82 -11.73 -3.16
CA GLU A 9 6.74 -11.18 -2.15
C GLU A 9 7.77 -10.25 -2.77
N SER A 10 8.36 -10.64 -3.92
CA SER A 10 9.31 -9.81 -4.65
C SER A 10 8.69 -8.49 -5.13
N GLN A 11 7.44 -8.53 -5.60
CA GLN A 11 6.72 -7.34 -6.03
C GLN A 11 6.43 -6.41 -4.83
N ILE A 12 5.99 -6.96 -3.70
CA ILE A 12 5.73 -6.19 -2.48
C ILE A 12 7.01 -5.52 -2.00
N GLN A 13 8.12 -6.24 -1.99
CA GLN A 13 9.42 -5.71 -1.60
C GLN A 13 9.84 -4.52 -2.48
N LEU A 14 9.66 -4.63 -3.80
CA LEU A 14 9.92 -3.52 -4.73
C LEU A 14 9.05 -2.29 -4.41
N LEU A 15 7.77 -2.47 -4.11
CA LEU A 15 6.87 -1.37 -3.74
C LEU A 15 7.27 -0.73 -2.40
N VAL A 16 7.72 -1.53 -1.43
CA VAL A 16 8.25 -1.04 -0.14
C VAL A 16 9.48 -0.15 -0.38
N GLU A 17 10.43 -0.58 -1.21
CA GLU A 17 11.64 0.19 -1.52
C GLU A 17 11.32 1.52 -2.21
N ARG A 18 10.32 1.53 -3.10
CA ARG A 18 9.80 2.76 -3.73
C ARG A 18 9.25 3.73 -2.68
N LEU A 19 8.44 3.26 -1.73
CA LEU A 19 7.94 4.10 -0.64
C LEU A 19 9.05 4.62 0.27
N GLN A 20 10.05 3.79 0.59
CA GLN A 20 11.19 4.23 1.41
C GLN A 20 11.97 5.35 0.72
N THR A 21 12.21 5.21 -0.59
CA THR A 21 12.92 6.22 -1.39
C THR A 21 12.11 7.52 -1.49
N ALA A 22 10.81 7.42 -1.76
CA ALA A 22 9.93 8.58 -1.83
C ALA A 22 9.82 9.29 -0.47
N LYS A 23 9.70 8.54 0.62
CA LYS A 23 9.68 9.07 1.99
C LYS A 23 10.98 9.81 2.33
N ALA A 24 12.14 9.22 2.03
CA ALA A 24 13.43 9.88 2.26
C ALA A 24 13.55 11.21 1.48
N THR A 25 13.01 11.25 0.25
CA THR A 25 12.94 12.49 -0.54
C THR A 25 12.03 13.51 0.13
N LEU A 26 10.85 13.11 0.60
CA LEU A 26 9.88 14.00 1.24
C LEU A 26 10.32 14.50 2.63
N GLU A 27 11.18 13.74 3.32
CA GLU A 27 11.80 14.20 4.57
C GLU A 27 12.79 15.36 4.34
N GLN A 28 13.36 15.45 3.14
CA GLN A 28 14.25 16.54 2.73
C GLN A 28 13.49 17.69 2.05
N ASP A 29 12.49 17.37 1.25
CA ASP A 29 11.65 18.32 0.50
C ASP A 29 10.19 17.89 0.47
N GLN A 30 9.40 18.39 1.43
CA GLN A 30 7.96 18.12 1.51
C GLN A 30 7.15 18.72 0.34
N GLN A 31 7.73 19.61 -0.46
CA GLN A 31 7.07 20.22 -1.62
C GLN A 31 7.33 19.44 -2.92
N SER A 32 8.09 18.33 -2.85
CA SER A 32 8.39 17.51 -4.02
C SER A 32 7.13 16.81 -4.55
N GLY A 33 6.50 17.44 -5.54
CA GLY A 33 5.33 16.88 -6.23
C GLY A 33 5.63 15.54 -6.91
N ALA A 34 6.87 15.34 -7.40
CA ALA A 34 7.29 14.06 -7.98
C ALA A 34 7.29 12.93 -6.94
N ALA A 35 7.79 13.19 -5.73
CA ALA A 35 7.79 12.20 -4.67
C ALA A 35 6.37 11.91 -4.16
N TRP A 36 5.50 12.93 -4.05
CA TRP A 36 4.09 12.70 -3.70
C TRP A 36 3.33 11.91 -4.76
N ASN A 37 3.60 12.14 -6.05
CA ASN A 37 3.05 11.33 -7.13
C ASN A 37 3.51 9.87 -7.03
N GLU A 38 4.79 9.65 -6.71
CA GLU A 38 5.33 8.30 -6.51
C GLU A 38 4.67 7.59 -5.32
N VAL A 39 4.44 8.29 -4.21
CA VAL A 39 3.68 7.77 -3.06
C VAL A 39 2.27 7.35 -3.48
N ALA A 40 1.53 8.24 -4.15
CA ALA A 40 0.15 7.95 -4.58
C ALA A 40 0.09 6.74 -5.53
N ASN A 41 0.99 6.67 -6.52
CA ASN A 41 1.05 5.55 -7.47
C ASN A 41 1.42 4.23 -6.76
N THR A 42 2.31 4.29 -5.78
CA THR A 42 2.75 3.10 -5.06
C THR A 42 1.66 2.62 -4.10
N PHE A 43 0.93 3.52 -3.43
CA PHE A 43 -0.26 3.16 -2.64
C PHE A 43 -1.35 2.56 -3.53
N GLN A 44 -1.59 3.12 -4.71
CA GLN A 44 -2.52 2.53 -5.67
C GLN A 44 -2.10 1.09 -6.02
N SER A 45 -0.80 0.85 -6.27
CA SER A 45 -0.29 -0.48 -6.57
C SER A 45 -0.52 -1.47 -5.43
N PHE A 46 -0.30 -1.05 -4.17
CA PHE A 46 -0.65 -1.85 -3.00
C PHE A 46 -2.15 -2.11 -2.90
N ALA A 47 -2.98 -1.10 -3.14
CA ALA A 47 -4.43 -1.22 -3.05
C ALA A 47 -4.95 -2.21 -4.11
N ASP A 48 -4.44 -2.13 -5.33
CA ASP A 48 -4.82 -3.03 -6.42
C ASP A 48 -4.34 -4.46 -6.13
N ALA A 49 -3.12 -4.64 -5.60
CA ALA A 49 -2.61 -5.95 -5.17
C ALA A 49 -3.44 -6.55 -4.02
N ALA A 50 -3.81 -5.77 -3.01
CA ALA A 50 -4.59 -6.23 -1.86
C ALA A 50 -6.01 -6.70 -2.19
N ARG A 51 -6.49 -6.48 -3.43
CA ARG A 51 -7.73 -7.11 -3.91
C ARG A 51 -7.59 -8.63 -3.95
N GLU A 52 -6.40 -9.12 -4.26
CA GLU A 52 -6.07 -10.55 -4.25
C GLU A 52 -5.81 -11.02 -2.81
N GLU A 53 -6.55 -12.03 -2.36
CA GLU A 53 -6.45 -12.55 -0.98
C GLU A 53 -5.03 -13.03 -0.64
N SER A 54 -4.36 -13.66 -1.61
CA SER A 54 -2.98 -14.16 -1.47
C SER A 54 -1.94 -13.06 -1.21
N ALA A 55 -2.24 -11.80 -1.55
CA ALA A 55 -1.34 -10.68 -1.33
C ALA A 55 -1.59 -9.95 0.00
N ARG A 56 -2.75 -10.13 0.65
CA ARG A 56 -3.12 -9.35 1.85
C ARG A 56 -2.18 -9.60 3.02
N THR A 57 -1.93 -10.87 3.37
CA THR A 57 -1.02 -11.23 4.46
C THR A 57 0.41 -10.78 4.17
N PRO A 58 1.00 -11.07 3.00
CA PRO A 58 2.32 -10.53 2.65
C PRO A 58 2.42 -9.00 2.73
N ILE A 59 1.40 -8.25 2.30
CA ILE A 59 1.40 -6.79 2.42
C ILE A 59 1.34 -6.37 3.90
N GLY A 60 0.46 -7.00 4.69
CA GLY A 60 0.27 -6.71 6.12
C GLY A 60 1.49 -7.02 6.98
N GLU A 61 2.26 -8.06 6.65
CA GLU A 61 3.48 -8.46 7.35
C GLU A 61 4.73 -7.71 6.85
N SER A 62 4.65 -7.05 5.70
CA SER A 62 5.72 -6.19 5.19
C SER A 62 5.82 -4.85 5.92
N ALA A 63 6.84 -4.05 5.59
CA ALA A 63 6.96 -2.69 6.08
C ALA A 63 5.90 -1.72 5.51
N ALA A 64 5.10 -2.13 4.52
CA ALA A 64 4.16 -1.27 3.80
C ALA A 64 3.19 -0.52 4.73
N VAL A 65 2.55 -1.22 5.68
CA VAL A 65 1.58 -0.62 6.62
C VAL A 65 2.22 0.54 7.41
N SER A 66 3.40 0.31 7.97
CA SER A 66 4.12 1.33 8.74
C SER A 66 4.54 2.54 7.88
N LEU A 67 4.97 2.28 6.64
CA LEU A 67 5.34 3.33 5.68
C LEU A 67 4.11 4.16 5.28
N ILE A 68 2.98 3.53 4.98
CA ILE A 68 1.73 4.21 4.63
C ILE A 68 1.33 5.16 5.77
N VAL A 69 1.27 4.68 7.01
CA VAL A 69 0.93 5.53 8.18
C VAL A 69 1.91 6.70 8.33
N SER A 70 3.20 6.45 8.14
CA SER A 70 4.22 7.51 8.27
C SER A 70 4.10 8.59 7.20
N LEU A 71 3.73 8.19 5.97
CA LEU A 71 3.56 9.08 4.83
C LEU A 71 2.24 9.86 4.92
N GLU A 72 1.16 9.24 5.40
CA GLU A 72 -0.11 9.93 5.73
C GLU A 72 0.11 11.03 6.78
N LYS A 73 0.90 10.73 7.82
CA LYS A 73 1.27 11.72 8.84
C LYS A 73 2.07 12.89 8.25
N LEU A 74 2.92 12.61 7.26
CA LEU A 74 3.70 13.63 6.56
C LEU A 74 2.81 14.46 5.63
N ASN A 75 1.85 13.83 4.96
CA ASN A 75 0.93 14.44 4.01
C ASN A 75 0.03 15.50 4.65
N LYS A 76 -0.45 15.27 5.89
CA LYS A 76 -1.36 16.18 6.60
C LYS A 76 -2.56 16.61 5.74
N GLN A 77 -3.10 15.68 4.95
CA GLN A 77 -4.26 15.88 4.07
C GLN A 77 -4.04 16.94 2.97
N GLN A 78 -2.78 17.22 2.58
CA GLN A 78 -2.47 18.17 1.51
C GLN A 78 -2.63 17.54 0.12
N HIS A 79 -2.35 16.25 -0.01
CA HIS A 79 -2.44 15.49 -1.24
C HIS A 79 -3.56 14.44 -1.15
N ALA A 80 -4.78 14.85 -1.49
CA ALA A 80 -5.98 14.00 -1.37
C ALA A 80 -5.86 12.63 -2.08
N GLN A 81 -5.11 12.55 -3.18
CA GLN A 81 -4.87 11.27 -3.86
C GLN A 81 -4.09 10.29 -2.97
N VAL A 82 -3.11 10.78 -2.22
CA VAL A 82 -2.35 9.94 -1.27
C VAL A 82 -3.29 9.39 -0.21
N ASP A 83 -4.12 10.23 0.40
CA ASP A 83 -5.08 9.82 1.44
C ASP A 83 -6.10 8.80 0.89
N ILE A 84 -6.65 9.04 -0.30
CA ILE A 84 -7.61 8.13 -0.95
C ILE A 84 -6.97 6.76 -1.18
N GLN A 85 -5.76 6.72 -1.75
CA GLN A 85 -5.10 5.45 -2.02
C GLN A 85 -4.70 4.74 -0.73
N ALA A 86 -4.23 5.45 0.30
CA ALA A 86 -3.93 4.87 1.61
C ALA A 86 -5.16 4.18 2.21
N MET A 87 -6.32 4.85 2.20
CA MET A 87 -7.56 4.25 2.67
C MET A 87 -7.98 3.03 1.86
N ARG A 88 -7.78 3.03 0.52
CA ARG A 88 -8.03 1.85 -0.31
C ARG A 88 -7.14 0.67 0.08
N VAL A 89 -5.86 0.91 0.37
CA VAL A 89 -4.95 -0.14 0.85
C VAL A 89 -5.49 -0.77 2.14
N PHE A 90 -5.79 0.06 3.14
CA PHE A 90 -6.28 -0.44 4.42
C PHE A 90 -7.62 -1.16 4.29
N ALA A 91 -8.56 -0.61 3.51
CA ALA A 91 -9.83 -1.28 3.25
C ALA A 91 -9.61 -2.68 2.63
N ASN A 92 -8.76 -2.78 1.61
CA ASN A 92 -8.56 -4.06 0.92
C ASN A 92 -7.77 -5.08 1.75
N ILE A 93 -6.87 -4.66 2.64
CA ILE A 93 -6.18 -5.57 3.57
C ILE A 93 -7.13 -6.05 4.68
N CYS A 94 -8.00 -5.16 5.19
CA CYS A 94 -8.88 -5.46 6.31
C CYS A 94 -10.20 -6.16 5.93
N VAL A 95 -10.60 -6.11 4.65
CA VAL A 95 -11.80 -6.81 4.19
C VAL A 95 -11.49 -8.28 4.00
N ASP A 96 -11.99 -9.09 4.94
CA ASP A 96 -12.04 -10.53 4.81
C ASP A 96 -13.27 -10.91 3.97
N HIS A 97 -13.06 -11.18 2.67
CA HIS A 97 -14.11 -11.72 1.81
C HIS A 97 -14.52 -13.16 2.19
N GLY A 98 -13.89 -13.78 3.19
CA GLY A 98 -14.25 -15.08 3.74
C GLY A 98 -15.64 -15.16 4.40
N ASN A 99 -16.34 -14.03 4.58
CA ASN A 99 -17.64 -13.98 5.24
C ASN A 99 -18.83 -13.61 4.34
N GLU A 100 -18.62 -13.26 3.06
CA GLU A 100 -19.73 -12.96 2.14
C GLU A 100 -20.52 -14.23 1.73
N SER A 101 -19.92 -15.41 1.85
CA SER A 101 -20.55 -16.70 1.58
C SER A 101 -21.38 -17.25 2.74
N ARG A 102 -21.39 -16.60 3.91
CA ARG A 102 -22.20 -17.00 5.09
C ARG A 102 -23.51 -16.25 5.26
N LEU A 103 -23.75 -15.21 4.48
CA LEU A 103 -25.03 -14.48 4.47
C LEU A 103 -25.95 -14.90 3.31
N GLN A 104 -25.57 -15.93 2.54
CA GLN A 104 -26.42 -16.58 1.55
C GLN A 104 -26.64 -18.06 1.91
N LYS A 105 -27.39 -18.32 2.99
CA LYS A 105 -28.37 -19.41 3.18
C LYS A 105 -28.65 -19.68 4.66
#